data_AF-A0A672G6U6-F1
#
_entry.id   AF-A0A672G6U6-F1
#
_cell.length_a   1.000
_cell.length_b   1.000
_cell.length_c   1.000
_cell.angle_alpha   90.00
_cell.angle_beta   90.00
_cell.angle_gamma   90.00
#
_symmetry.space_group_name_H-M   'P 1'
#
loop_
_entity.id
_entity.type
_entity.pdbx_description
1 polymer ?
#
loop_
_entity_poly.entity_id
_entity_poly.type
_entity_poly.pdbx_seq_one_letter_code
_entity_poly.pdbx_strand_id
1 'polypeptide(L)'
;MSQLSAEDEAELQALLKQLLRSIYDRISSAPSAECAEEILLHLEETDKNFHNYDFVKFLRQYVESSLGSVVEEETRSFTRGDVQHAIGSGHDALIHAVTRGTRDSAEYQQMMQTLKNTMMVVVESLINKFEEDQLRKEKQHSQSNADNCSDSDSSFNQVRGSPNATWLHGLPPSRYRP
;
A
#
# COMPACT_ATOMS: atom_id res chain seq x y z
N MET A 1 0.51 27.93 -6.07
CA MET A 1 1.62 26.96 -5.91
C MET A 1 1.00 25.57 -5.90
N SER A 2 1.47 24.67 -6.77
CA SER A 2 1.05 23.27 -6.84
C SER A 2 1.50 22.53 -5.59
N GLN A 3 0.65 22.56 -4.55
CA GLN A 3 0.80 21.76 -3.35
C GLN A 3 -0.30 20.72 -3.35
N LEU A 4 0.04 19.49 -2.95
CA LEU A 4 -0.93 18.45 -2.65
C LEU A 4 -1.37 18.65 -1.20
N SER A 5 -2.68 18.65 -0.96
CA SER A 5 -3.25 18.72 0.38
C SER A 5 -3.19 17.35 1.06
N ALA A 6 -3.43 17.31 2.38
CA ALA A 6 -3.51 16.04 3.11
C ALA A 6 -4.63 15.12 2.59
N GLU A 7 -5.70 15.68 2.04
CA GLU A 7 -6.77 14.91 1.39
C GLU A 7 -6.26 14.27 0.10
N ASP A 8 -5.55 15.05 -0.72
CA ASP A 8 -4.94 14.56 -1.96
C ASP A 8 -3.90 13.46 -1.68
N GLU A 9 -3.14 13.56 -0.60
CA GLU A 9 -2.20 12.50 -0.17
C GLU A 9 -2.93 11.22 0.21
N ALA A 10 -4.04 11.32 0.94
CA ALA A 10 -4.85 10.17 1.34
C ALA A 10 -5.52 9.50 0.13
N GLU A 11 -6.06 10.29 -0.80
CA GLU A 11 -6.60 9.82 -2.06
C GLU A 11 -5.52 9.15 -2.91
N LEU A 12 -4.36 9.80 -3.10
CA LEU A 12 -3.23 9.25 -3.85
C LEU A 12 -2.77 7.90 -3.27
N GLN A 13 -2.72 7.78 -1.94
CA GLN A 13 -2.40 6.53 -1.27
C GLN A 13 -3.45 5.44 -1.57
N ALA A 14 -4.74 5.78 -1.59
CA ALA A 14 -5.80 4.83 -1.92
C ALA A 14 -5.75 4.39 -3.38
N LEU A 15 -5.57 5.33 -4.31
CA LEU A 15 -5.45 5.09 -5.74
C LEU A 15 -4.22 4.24 -6.07
N LEU A 16 -3.08 4.51 -5.44
CA LEU A 16 -1.87 3.71 -5.61
C LEU A 16 -2.07 2.26 -5.13
N LYS A 17 -2.73 2.05 -3.98
CA LYS A 17 -3.08 0.70 -3.52
C LYS A 17 -3.98 -0.02 -4.53
N GLN A 18 -4.95 0.69 -5.12
CA GLN A 18 -5.83 0.11 -6.13
C GLN A 18 -5.06 -0.29 -7.38
N LEU A 19 -4.15 0.56 -7.87
CA LEU A 19 -3.27 0.26 -9.00
C LEU A 19 -2.41 -0.98 -8.72
N LEU A 20 -1.72 -1.01 -7.57
CA LEU A 20 -0.87 -2.15 -7.20
C LEU A 20 -1.68 -3.46 -7.12
N ARG A 21 -2.95 -3.39 -6.70
CA ARG A 21 -3.83 -4.55 -6.65
C ARG A 21 -4.34 -4.98 -8.03
N SER A 22 -4.60 -4.05 -8.94
CA SER A 22 -5.06 -4.38 -10.30
C SER A 22 -3.95 -4.99 -11.15
N ILE A 23 -2.69 -4.65 -10.89
CA ILE A 23 -1.53 -5.22 -11.58
C ILE A 23 -0.85 -6.35 -10.80
N TYR A 24 -1.39 -6.73 -9.64
CA TYR A 24 -0.78 -7.69 -8.72
C TYR A 24 -0.37 -8.99 -9.40
N ASP A 25 -1.25 -9.59 -10.20
CA ASP A 25 -0.96 -10.85 -10.88
C ASP A 25 0.26 -10.73 -11.80
N ARG A 26 0.42 -9.58 -12.48
CA ARG A 26 1.56 -9.32 -13.37
C ARG A 26 2.85 -9.22 -12.59
N ILE A 27 2.88 -8.39 -11.54
CA ILE A 27 4.09 -8.18 -10.74
C ILE A 27 4.46 -9.43 -9.91
N SER A 28 3.47 -10.19 -9.44
CA SER A 28 3.69 -11.43 -8.67
C SER A 28 4.24 -12.58 -9.54
N SER A 29 4.00 -12.51 -10.85
CA SER A 29 4.53 -13.48 -11.82
C SER A 29 5.96 -13.19 -12.25
N ALA A 30 6.52 -12.04 -11.85
CA ALA A 30 7.87 -11.64 -12.22
C ALA A 30 8.91 -12.57 -11.55
N PRO A 31 9.96 -12.99 -12.28
CA PRO A 31 10.98 -13.90 -11.76
C PRO A 31 11.94 -13.24 -10.74
N SER A 32 11.99 -11.91 -10.71
CA SER A 32 12.82 -11.14 -9.75
C SER A 32 12.21 -9.75 -9.50
N ALA A 33 12.76 -9.04 -8.50
CA ALA A 33 12.35 -7.67 -8.18
C ALA A 33 12.67 -6.69 -9.32
N GLU A 34 13.83 -6.85 -9.96
CA GLU A 34 14.25 -6.02 -11.10
C GLU A 34 13.29 -6.22 -12.29
N CYS A 35 12.84 -7.46 -12.53
CA CYS A 35 11.82 -7.71 -13.56
C CYS A 35 10.47 -7.09 -13.20
N ALA A 36 10.08 -7.06 -11.92
CA ALA A 36 8.85 -6.39 -11.49
C ALA A 36 8.95 -4.87 -11.68
N GLU A 37 10.11 -4.27 -11.41
CA GLU A 37 10.38 -2.85 -11.66
C GLU A 37 10.28 -2.53 -13.16
N GLU A 38 10.84 -3.37 -14.02
CA GLU A 38 10.74 -3.21 -15.48
C GLU A 38 9.28 -3.26 -15.97
N ILE A 39 8.45 -4.14 -15.38
CA ILE A 39 7.01 -4.18 -15.65
C ILE A 39 6.36 -2.86 -15.25
N LEU A 40 6.70 -2.31 -14.08
CA LEU A 40 6.14 -1.05 -13.60
C LEU A 40 6.53 0.13 -14.49
N LEU A 41 7.79 0.19 -14.95
CA LEU A 41 8.31 1.25 -15.82
C LEU A 41 7.59 1.30 -17.17
N HIS A 42 7.21 0.14 -17.71
CA HIS A 42 6.59 0.04 -19.03
C HIS A 42 5.07 -0.16 -18.97
N LEU A 43 4.41 0.18 -17.86
CA LEU A 43 2.95 0.01 -17.74
C LEU A 43 2.18 0.80 -18.79
N GLU A 44 2.63 2.00 -19.15
CA GLU A 44 1.99 2.80 -20.20
C GLU A 44 2.00 2.09 -21.56
N GLU A 45 3.09 1.40 -21.88
CA GLU A 45 3.25 0.70 -23.15
C GLU A 45 2.59 -0.68 -23.14
N THR A 46 2.58 -1.36 -21.99
CA THR A 46 2.20 -2.79 -21.88
C THR A 46 0.78 -3.02 -21.36
N ASP A 47 0.18 -2.07 -20.64
CA ASP A 47 -1.18 -2.18 -20.11
C ASP A 47 -2.17 -1.34 -20.91
N LYS A 48 -3.05 -2.00 -21.66
CA LYS A 48 -4.12 -1.35 -22.44
C LYS A 48 -5.08 -0.54 -21.57
N ASN A 49 -5.17 -0.84 -20.28
CA ASN A 49 -6.01 -0.12 -19.34
C ASN A 49 -5.28 0.99 -18.59
N PHE A 50 -4.02 1.28 -18.92
CA PHE A 50 -3.18 2.22 -18.18
C PHE A 50 -3.88 3.57 -17.95
N HIS A 51 -4.42 4.18 -19.00
CA HIS A 51 -5.12 5.47 -18.91
C HIS A 51 -6.48 5.40 -18.19
N ASN A 52 -7.01 4.19 -17.94
CA ASN A 52 -8.29 4.00 -17.25
C ASN A 52 -8.14 3.91 -15.73
N TYR A 53 -6.93 3.73 -15.20
CA TYR A 53 -6.69 3.75 -13.76
C TYR A 53 -6.95 5.14 -13.19
N ASP A 54 -7.71 5.20 -12.10
CA ASP A 54 -8.03 6.48 -11.45
C ASP A 54 -6.76 7.15 -10.90
N PHE A 55 -5.75 6.37 -10.51
CA PHE A 55 -4.40 6.86 -10.23
C PHE A 55 -3.81 7.68 -11.39
N VAL A 56 -3.87 7.15 -12.62
CA VAL A 56 -3.33 7.82 -13.81
C VAL A 56 -4.15 9.06 -14.18
N LYS A 57 -5.48 8.99 -14.02
CA LYS A 57 -6.36 10.15 -14.22
C LYS A 57 -6.06 11.27 -13.22
N PHE A 58 -5.86 10.92 -11.95
CA PHE A 58 -5.48 11.86 -10.90
C PHE A 58 -4.17 12.56 -11.25
N LEU A 59 -3.13 11.80 -11.63
CA LEU A 59 -1.84 12.38 -12.04
C LEU A 59 -2.00 13.34 -13.24
N ARG A 60 -2.75 12.94 -14.26
CA ARG A 60 -3.02 13.78 -15.43
C ARG A 60 -3.74 15.07 -15.03
N GLN A 61 -4.75 14.99 -14.19
CA GLN A 61 -5.51 16.14 -13.70
C GLN A 61 -4.65 17.07 -12.86
N TYR A 62 -3.77 16.53 -12.01
CA TYR A 62 -2.85 17.32 -11.21
C TYR A 62 -1.86 18.11 -12.09
N VAL A 63 -1.30 17.47 -13.11
CA VAL A 63 -0.42 18.13 -14.09
C VAL A 63 -1.17 19.23 -14.84
N GLU A 64 -2.37 18.92 -15.34
CA GLU A 64 -3.21 19.87 -16.08
C GLU A 64 -3.59 21.08 -15.21
N SER A 65 -4.01 20.85 -13.96
CA SER A 65 -4.37 21.92 -13.02
C SER A 65 -3.18 22.78 -12.60
N SER A 66 -1.99 22.18 -12.55
CA SER A 66 -0.75 22.86 -12.16
C SER A 66 -0.13 23.70 -13.27
N LEU A 67 -0.19 23.20 -14.51
CA LEU A 67 0.54 23.79 -15.64
C LEU A 67 -0.36 24.44 -16.68
N GLY A 68 -1.69 24.29 -16.58
CA GLY A 68 -2.63 24.86 -17.56
C GLY A 68 -2.41 26.36 -17.79
N SER A 69 -2.26 27.14 -16.71
CA SER A 69 -1.99 28.58 -16.82
C SER A 69 -0.62 28.90 -17.42
N VAL A 70 0.40 28.10 -17.13
CA VAL A 70 1.77 28.26 -17.67
C VAL A 70 1.76 28.01 -19.17
N VAL A 71 1.09 26.95 -19.61
CA VAL A 71 0.91 26.62 -21.03
C VAL A 71 0.14 27.74 -21.73
N GLU A 72 -0.94 28.26 -21.14
CA GLU A 72 -1.70 29.39 -21.69
C GLU A 72 -0.85 30.66 -21.79
N GLU A 73 -0.02 30.95 -20.80
CA GLU A 73 0.86 32.11 -20.78
C GLU A 73 1.98 32.01 -21.81
N GLU A 74 2.68 30.88 -21.89
CA GLU A 74 3.67 30.59 -22.94
C GLU A 74 3.03 30.71 -24.33
N THR A 75 1.87 30.10 -24.53
CA THR A 75 1.11 30.22 -25.78
C THR A 75 0.82 31.68 -26.14
N ARG A 76 0.43 32.50 -25.16
CA ARG A 76 0.15 33.93 -25.36
C ARG A 76 1.42 34.73 -25.67
N SER A 77 2.56 34.41 -25.05
CA SER A 77 3.84 35.07 -25.28
C SER A 77 4.27 34.99 -26.76
N PHE A 78 4.09 33.83 -27.40
CA PHE A 78 4.39 33.66 -28.83
C PHE A 78 3.40 34.37 -29.76
N THR A 79 2.14 34.55 -29.36
CA THR A 79 1.17 35.34 -30.17
C THR A 79 1.42 36.85 -30.09
N ARG A 80 2.12 37.32 -29.04
CA ARG A 80 2.38 38.74 -28.80
C ARG A 80 3.72 39.21 -29.37
N GLY A 81 4.66 38.29 -29.56
CA GLY A 81 6.04 38.54 -29.96
C GLY A 81 6.45 37.95 -31.31
N ASP A 82 5.60 37.99 -32.33
CA ASP A 82 6.02 38.04 -33.75
C ASP A 82 4.80 38.18 -34.66
N VAL A 83 4.40 39.41 -34.96
CA VAL A 83 3.40 39.69 -36.02
C VAL A 83 4.02 39.49 -37.42
N GLN A 84 5.33 39.25 -37.53
CA GLN A 84 6.04 39.21 -38.81
C GLN A 84 7.29 38.34 -38.72
N HIS A 85 7.14 37.02 -38.89
CA HIS A 85 8.03 36.13 -39.67
C HIS A 85 7.81 34.68 -39.26
N ALA A 86 6.89 33.99 -39.94
CA ALA A 86 6.97 32.56 -40.29
C ALA A 86 5.58 32.04 -40.71
N ILE A 87 5.03 32.60 -41.78
CA ILE A 87 3.99 31.92 -42.55
C ILE A 87 4.70 30.76 -43.25
N GLY A 88 4.93 29.63 -42.55
CA GLY A 88 5.63 28.48 -43.15
C GLY A 88 5.90 27.27 -42.27
N SER A 89 6.09 27.42 -40.95
CA SER A 89 6.28 26.29 -40.02
C SER A 89 5.19 26.31 -38.95
N GLY A 90 3.95 26.14 -39.43
CA GLY A 90 2.73 26.28 -38.64
C GLY A 90 2.57 25.21 -37.56
N HIS A 91 2.04 25.63 -36.42
CA HIS A 91 1.63 24.81 -35.27
C HIS A 91 2.67 23.92 -34.59
N ASP A 92 3.38 23.03 -35.29
CA ASP A 92 4.31 22.08 -34.67
C ASP A 92 5.50 22.79 -34.00
N ALA A 93 6.04 23.83 -34.65
CA ALA A 93 7.11 24.65 -34.07
C ALA A 93 6.65 25.42 -32.82
N LEU A 94 5.39 25.87 -32.82
CA LEU A 94 4.78 26.55 -31.68
C LEU A 94 4.55 25.59 -30.52
N ILE A 95 3.99 24.40 -30.78
CA ILE A 95 3.79 23.34 -29.78
C ILE A 95 5.13 22.98 -29.14
N HIS A 96 6.17 22.80 -29.95
CA HIS A 96 7.50 22.49 -29.45
C HIS A 96 8.07 23.62 -28.57
N ALA A 97 7.92 24.88 -28.99
CA ALA A 97 8.37 26.04 -28.21
C ALA A 97 7.63 26.16 -26.86
N VAL A 98 6.30 26.05 -26.87
CA VAL A 98 5.46 26.08 -25.65
C VAL A 98 5.78 24.91 -24.72
N THR A 99 5.96 23.70 -25.26
CA THR A 99 6.33 22.51 -24.48
C THR A 99 7.68 22.72 -23.80
N ARG A 100 8.66 23.27 -24.53
CA ARG A 100 9.98 23.57 -23.99
C ARG A 100 9.93 24.65 -22.91
N GLY A 101 9.25 25.77 -23.17
CA GLY A 101 9.08 26.86 -22.20
C GLY A 101 8.40 26.40 -20.92
N THR A 102 7.33 25.61 -21.05
CA THR A 102 6.63 25.00 -19.91
C THR A 102 7.55 24.09 -19.10
N ARG A 103 8.36 23.24 -19.75
CA ARG A 103 9.30 22.33 -19.06
C ARG A 103 10.45 23.06 -18.35
N ASP A 104 10.88 24.18 -18.91
CA ASP A 104 11.94 25.02 -18.35
C ASP A 104 11.41 25.96 -17.24
N SER A 105 10.09 26.08 -17.08
CA SER A 105 9.46 26.93 -16.06
C SER A 105 9.73 26.46 -14.62
N ALA A 106 9.78 27.42 -13.69
CA ALA A 106 9.95 27.11 -12.27
C ALA A 106 8.75 26.32 -11.73
N GLU A 107 7.56 26.59 -12.25
CA GLU A 107 6.30 25.94 -11.93
C GLU A 107 6.33 24.44 -12.25
N TYR A 108 6.84 24.06 -13.43
CA TYR A 108 7.03 22.66 -13.79
C TYR A 108 8.01 21.95 -12.85
N GLN A 109 9.17 22.57 -12.58
CA GLN A 109 10.18 21.99 -11.70
C GLN A 109 9.65 21.81 -10.28
N GLN A 110 8.93 22.82 -9.76
CA GLN A 110 8.30 22.76 -8.46
C GLN A 110 7.21 21.68 -8.41
N MET A 111 6.31 21.64 -9.39
CA MET A 111 5.24 20.64 -9.47
C MET A 111 5.82 19.22 -9.48
N MET A 112 6.84 18.97 -10.32
CA MET A 112 7.51 17.67 -10.43
C MET A 112 8.16 17.27 -9.11
N GLN A 113 8.84 18.20 -8.44
CA GLN A 113 9.48 17.93 -7.15
C GLN A 113 8.46 17.66 -6.05
N THR A 114 7.37 18.42 -5.98
CA THR A 114 6.26 18.18 -5.06
C THR A 114 5.70 16.78 -5.27
N LEU A 115 5.36 16.44 -6.52
CA LEU A 115 4.77 15.14 -6.85
C LEU A 115 5.70 13.98 -6.47
N LYS A 116 7.00 14.10 -6.79
CA LYS A 116 8.01 13.10 -6.43
C LYS A 116 8.11 12.89 -4.92
N ASN A 117 8.18 13.98 -4.15
CA ASN A 117 8.30 13.91 -2.69
C ASN A 117 7.05 13.29 -2.06
N THR A 118 5.87 13.72 -2.50
CA THR A 118 4.61 13.17 -1.99
C THR A 118 4.47 11.69 -2.32
N MET A 119 4.81 11.28 -3.55
CA MET A 119 4.78 9.86 -3.93
C MET A 119 5.72 9.02 -3.05
N MET A 120 6.91 9.53 -2.74
CA MET A 120 7.87 8.87 -1.86
C MET A 120 7.28 8.66 -0.46
N VAL A 121 6.72 9.69 0.16
CA VAL A 121 6.06 9.62 1.47
C VAL A 121 4.90 8.63 1.46
N VAL A 122 4.07 8.64 0.41
CA VAL A 122 2.95 7.71 0.25
C VAL A 122 3.45 6.27 0.20
N VAL A 123 4.46 5.97 -0.63
CA VAL A 123 5.04 4.63 -0.74
C VAL A 123 5.66 4.17 0.59
N GLU A 124 6.42 5.04 1.27
CA GLU A 124 6.98 4.75 2.60
C GLU A 124 5.88 4.42 3.63
N SER A 125 4.78 5.20 3.63
CA SER A 125 3.60 4.93 4.47
C SER A 125 2.97 3.56 4.16
N LEU A 126 2.92 3.16 2.89
CA LEU A 126 2.42 1.84 2.49
C LEU A 126 3.30 0.71 3.01
N ILE A 127 4.62 0.85 2.89
CA ILE A 127 5.61 -0.12 3.38
C ILE A 127 5.48 -0.26 4.90
N ASN A 128 5.50 0.86 5.63
CA ASN A 128 5.39 0.85 7.09
C ASN A 128 4.10 0.18 7.58
N LYS A 129 2.96 0.46 6.94
CA LYS A 129 1.69 -0.20 7.27
C LYS A 129 1.73 -1.70 6.98
N PHE A 130 2.35 -2.10 5.88
CA PHE A 130 2.49 -3.51 5.55
C PHE A 130 3.35 -4.27 6.58
N GLU A 131 4.49 -3.69 6.98
CA GLU A 131 5.36 -4.26 8.01
C GLU A 131 4.66 -4.37 9.37
N GLU A 132 3.93 -3.33 9.78
CA GLU A 132 3.14 -3.33 11.02
C GLU A 132 2.07 -4.43 11.02
N ASP A 133 1.37 -4.62 9.90
CA ASP A 133 0.35 -5.65 9.76
C ASP A 133 0.94 -7.07 9.80
N GLN A 134 2.14 -7.27 9.26
CA GLN A 134 2.84 -8.56 9.34
C GLN A 134 3.27 -8.89 10.78
N LEU A 135 3.82 -7.91 11.50
CA LEU A 135 4.21 -8.08 12.91
C LEU A 135 3.01 -8.40 13.82
N ARG A 136 1.84 -7.80 13.55
CA ARG A 136 0.61 -8.09 14.29
C ARG A 136 0.13 -9.53 14.08
N LYS A 137 0.20 -10.03 12.84
CA LYS A 137 -0.19 -11.41 12.52
C LYS A 137 0.73 -12.43 13.19
N GLU A 138 2.04 -12.18 13.24
CA GLU A 138 3.00 -13.06 13.93
C GLU A 138 2.77 -13.14 15.45
N LYS A 139 2.45 -11.99 16.08
CA LYS A 139 2.14 -11.95 17.52
C LYS A 139 0.85 -12.70 17.88
N GLN A 140 -0.19 -12.59 17.05
CA GLN A 140 -1.44 -13.33 17.26
C GLN A 140 -1.26 -14.85 17.09
N HIS A 141 -0.46 -15.29 16.11
CA HIS A 141 -0.17 -16.71 15.91
C HIS A 141 0.66 -17.32 17.05
N SER A 142 1.49 -16.51 17.71
CA SER A 142 2.31 -16.95 18.86
C SER A 142 1.50 -17.06 20.15
N GLN A 143 0.44 -16.26 20.32
CA GLN A 143 -0.45 -16.33 21.49
C GLN A 143 -1.45 -17.50 21.42
N SER A 144 -1.90 -17.92 20.24
CA SER A 144 -2.86 -19.04 20.11
C SER A 144 -2.25 -20.43 20.38
N ASN A 145 -0.92 -20.54 20.42
CA ASN A 145 -0.21 -21.81 20.61
C ASN A 145 0.22 -22.07 22.07
N ALA A 146 -0.05 -21.15 23.00
CA ALA A 146 0.36 -21.25 24.40
C ALA A 146 -0.76 -21.70 25.38
N ASP A 147 -1.98 -21.96 24.89
CA ASP A 147 -3.16 -22.23 25.73
C ASP A 147 -3.56 -23.72 25.85
N ASN A 148 -2.69 -24.67 25.46
CA ASN A 148 -2.93 -26.11 25.68
C ASN A 148 -2.16 -26.67 26.91
N CYS A 149 -2.07 -25.90 27.99
CA CYS A 149 -1.79 -26.45 29.32
C CYS A 149 -3.11 -26.91 29.96
N SER A 150 -3.63 -28.05 29.50
CA SER A 150 -4.71 -28.76 30.19
C SER A 150 -4.13 -29.38 31.46
N ASP A 151 -4.21 -28.67 32.59
CA ASP A 151 -3.97 -29.19 33.93
C ASP A 151 -4.84 -30.44 34.17
N SER A 152 -4.24 -31.62 34.08
CA SER A 152 -4.83 -32.87 34.55
C SER A 152 -4.32 -33.13 35.95
N ASP A 153 -5.08 -32.64 36.93
CA ASP A 153 -4.78 -32.69 38.36
C ASP A 153 -4.70 -34.14 38.85
N SER A 154 -3.49 -34.53 39.25
CA SER A 154 -3.18 -35.81 39.89
C SER A 154 -3.35 -35.65 41.41
N SER A 155 -4.40 -36.20 42.00
CA SER A 155 -4.58 -36.18 43.48
C SER A 155 -4.32 -37.55 44.11
N PHE A 156 -3.10 -37.73 44.62
CA PHE A 156 -2.67 -38.82 45.50
C PHE A 156 -2.70 -38.36 46.97
N ASN A 157 -3.41 -39.12 47.82
CA ASN A 157 -3.37 -39.22 49.30
C ASN A 157 -2.79 -38.07 50.14
N GLN A 158 -3.49 -37.67 51.23
CA GLN A 158 -3.22 -38.15 52.62
C GLN A 158 -3.91 -37.28 53.72
N VAL A 159 -4.33 -37.96 54.81
CA VAL A 159 -4.43 -37.51 56.23
C VAL A 159 -5.82 -37.18 56.85
N ARG A 160 -6.29 -38.19 57.61
CA ARG A 160 -6.80 -38.23 59.01
C ARG A 160 -7.91 -37.27 59.48
N GLY A 161 -8.96 -37.87 60.05
CA GLY A 161 -9.80 -37.26 61.08
C GLY A 161 -11.10 -38.01 61.38
N SER A 162 -11.06 -39.05 62.22
CA SER A 162 -12.26 -39.65 62.86
C SER A 162 -12.94 -38.63 63.80
N PRO A 163 -14.25 -38.74 64.14
CA PRO A 163 -14.71 -39.79 65.08
C PRO A 163 -16.16 -40.31 64.89
N ASN A 164 -16.39 -41.51 65.48
CA ASN A 164 -17.65 -42.08 66.04
C ASN A 164 -18.90 -42.14 65.13
N ALA A 165 -19.74 -43.18 65.12
CA ALA A 165 -19.89 -44.45 65.82
C ALA A 165 -20.94 -45.22 64.97
N THR A 166 -20.97 -46.56 64.91
CA THR A 166 -22.00 -47.38 65.60
C THR A 166 -22.34 -48.57 64.68
N TRP A 167 -21.81 -49.77 65.00
CA TRP A 167 -22.44 -51.12 64.92
C TRP A 167 -22.92 -51.64 63.53
N LEU A 168 -22.80 -52.92 63.10
CA LEU A 168 -22.70 -54.23 63.76
C LEU A 168 -22.40 -55.31 62.68
N HIS A 169 -21.74 -56.41 63.11
CA HIS A 169 -21.66 -57.76 62.50
C HIS A 169 -20.93 -57.90 61.13
N GLY A 170 -20.02 -58.84 60.90
CA GLY A 170 -19.48 -59.98 61.63
C GLY A 170 -18.51 -60.73 60.70
N LEU A 171 -17.44 -61.29 61.25
CA LEU A 171 -16.48 -62.18 60.58
C LEU A 171 -16.64 -63.60 61.15
N PRO A 172 -15.95 -64.64 60.64
CA PRO A 172 -15.86 -65.26 59.30
C PRO A 172 -16.24 -66.77 59.50
N PRO A 173 -15.64 -67.86 58.92
CA PRO A 173 -14.68 -68.09 57.82
C PRO A 173 -15.04 -69.30 56.91
N SER A 174 -14.08 -69.75 56.07
CA SER A 174 -13.99 -71.01 55.29
C SER A 174 -14.23 -70.83 53.79
N ARG A 175 -13.53 -71.52 52.87
CA ARG A 175 -12.46 -72.52 52.95
C ARG A 175 -11.86 -72.64 51.55
N TYR A 176 -10.62 -73.12 51.54
CA TYR A 176 -9.87 -73.76 50.46
C TYR A 176 -10.67 -74.54 49.38
N ARG A 177 -10.30 -74.26 48.11
CA ARG A 177 -9.80 -75.19 47.04
C ARG A 177 -10.82 -76.12 46.33
N PRO A 178 -10.51 -76.66 45.13
CA PRO A 178 -9.59 -76.26 44.04
C PRO A 178 -10.30 -75.58 42.85
#